data_AF-A0A960SSD7-F1
#
_entry.id   AF-A0A960SSD7-F1
#
_cell.length_a   1.000
_cell.length_b   1.000
_cell.length_c   1.000
_cell.angle_alpha   90.00
_cell.angle_beta   90.00
_cell.angle_gamma   90.00
#
_symmetry.space_group_name_H-M   'P 1'
#
loop_
_entity.id
_entity.type
_entity.pdbx_description
1 polymer ?
#
loop_
_entity_poly.entity_id
_entity_poly.type
_entity_poly.pdbx_seq_one_letter_code
_entity_poly.pdbx_strand_id
1 'polypeptide(L)' 'LSPEAEGSYVAALAAPPKGWTAGMVELTYDLGGPKPLKLTTQVWVAPDTLPFDAPIGKTSAELRAMEK' A
#
# COMPACT_ATOMS: atom_id res chain seq x y z
N LEU A 1 -6.93 -8.37 -7.66
CA LEU A 1 -7.23 -8.84 -6.30
C LEU A 1 -7.39 -10.33 -6.37
N SER A 2 -6.76 -11.06 -5.45
CA SER A 2 -6.95 -12.51 -5.31
C SER A 2 -7.73 -12.77 -4.03
N PRO A 3 -8.78 -13.59 -4.04
CA PRO A 3 -9.49 -13.97 -2.83
C PRO A 3 -8.63 -14.89 -1.97
N GLU A 4 -8.79 -14.79 -0.65
CA GLU A 4 -8.18 -15.63 0.37
C GLU A 4 -9.26 -16.18 1.33
N ALA A 5 -8.85 -16.72 2.48
CA ALA A 5 -9.77 -17.26 3.48
C ALA A 5 -10.65 -16.16 4.11
N GLU A 6 -11.83 -16.56 4.58
CA GLU A 6 -12.72 -15.71 5.40
C GLU A 6 -13.15 -14.40 4.71
N GLY A 7 -13.18 -14.37 3.37
CA GLY A 7 -13.58 -13.18 2.60
C GLY A 7 -12.51 -12.08 2.57
N SER A 8 -11.27 -12.39 2.97
CA SER A 8 -10.12 -11.52 2.78
C SER A 8 -9.64 -11.53 1.32
N TYR A 9 -8.98 -10.46 0.90
CA TYR A 9 -8.44 -10.29 -0.45
C TYR A 9 -7.04 -9.72 -0.38
N VAL A 10 -6.17 -10.20 -1.27
CA VAL A 10 -4.79 -9.72 -1.41
C VAL A 10 -4.59 -9.00 -2.74
N ALA A 11 -3.83 -7.89 -2.69
CA ALA A 11 -3.32 -7.16 -3.84
C ALA A 11 -1.78 -7.20 -3.79
N ALA A 12 -1.16 -8.07 -4.60
CA ALA A 12 0.29 -8.11 -4.70
C ALA A 12 0.81 -6.99 -5.63
N LEU A 13 1.78 -6.21 -5.16
CA LEU A 13 2.47 -5.19 -5.95
C LEU A 13 3.96 -5.58 -6.04
N ALA A 14 4.41 -5.97 -7.24
CA ALA A 14 5.80 -6.31 -7.46
C ALA A 14 6.66 -5.05 -7.58
N ALA A 15 7.88 -5.10 -7.05
CA ALA A 15 8.86 -4.05 -7.30
C ALA A 15 9.26 -4.03 -8.79
N PRO A 16 9.31 -2.86 -9.45
CA PRO A 16 9.78 -2.77 -10.82
C PRO A 16 11.31 -2.96 -10.88
N PRO A 17 11.88 -3.29 -12.06
CA PRO A 17 13.34 -3.37 -12.22
C PRO A 17 14.09 -2.08 -11.87
N LYS A 18 13.42 -0.93 -11.96
CA LYS A 18 13.96 0.38 -11.59
C LYS A 18 12.85 1.29 -11.05
N GLY A 19 13.15 2.05 -10.01
CA GLY A 19 12.23 3.02 -9.40
C GLY A 19 11.23 2.37 -8.45
N TRP A 20 10.06 3.00 -8.31
CA TRP A 20 8.99 2.53 -7.44
C TRP A 20 7.68 2.40 -8.21
N THR A 21 6.87 1.43 -7.82
CA THR A 21 5.46 1.32 -8.20
C THR A 21 4.63 1.57 -6.95
N ALA A 22 3.56 2.35 -7.07
CA ALA A 22 2.62 2.62 -5.99
C ALA A 22 1.21 2.19 -6.39
N GLY A 23 0.43 1.71 -5.44
CA GLY A 23 -0.94 1.28 -5.67
C GLY A 23 -1.81 1.36 -4.43
N MET A 24 -3.12 1.44 -4.64
CA MET A 24 -4.15 1.32 -3.60
C MET A 24 -5.34 0.55 -4.16
N VAL A 25 -6.21 0.05 -3.28
CA VAL A 25 -7.46 -0.61 -3.67
C VAL A 25 -8.62 0.36 -3.42
N GLU A 26 -9.44 0.59 -4.44
CA GLU A 26 -10.75 1.22 -4.30
C GLU A 26 -11.83 0.13 -4.27
N LEU A 27 -12.71 0.20 -3.27
CA LEU A 27 -13.88 -0.65 -3.14
C LEU A 27 -15.12 0.19 -3.42
N THR A 28 -16.03 -0.33 -4.23
CA THR A 28 -17.32 0.30 -4.55
C THR A 28 -18.44 -0.62 -4.10
N TYR A 29 -19.31 -0.14 -3.21
CA TYR A 29 -20.47 -0.87 -2.69
C TYR A 29 -21.76 -0.19 -3.13
N ASP A 30 -22.66 -0.97 -3.72
CA ASP A 30 -24.04 -0.55 -3.94
C ASP A 30 -24.86 -0.85 -2.69
N LEU A 31 -25.26 0.21 -1.99
CA LEU A 31 -26.07 0.14 -0.77
C LEU A 31 -27.54 0.56 -1.01
N GLY A 32 -27.97 0.70 -2.27
CA GLY A 32 -29.33 1.13 -2.64
C GLY A 32 -29.62 2.62 -2.48
N GLY A 33 -28.59 3.43 -2.19
CA GLY A 33 -28.68 4.89 -2.15
C GLY A 33 -28.50 5.55 -3.53
N PRO A 34 -28.65 6.89 -3.63
CA PRO A 34 -28.53 7.61 -4.90
C PRO A 34 -27.10 7.64 -5.47
N LYS A 35 -26.08 7.28 -4.68
CA LYS A 35 -24.67 7.12 -5.07
C LYS A 35 -24.07 5.92 -4.34
N PRO A 36 -23.12 5.19 -4.97
CA PRO A 36 -22.43 4.08 -4.31
C PRO A 36 -21.48 4.58 -3.20
N LEU A 37 -21.29 3.76 -2.17
CA LEU A 37 -20.26 4.00 -1.15
C LEU A 37 -18.90 3.58 -1.71
N LYS A 38 -17.93 4.50 -1.67
CA LYS A 38 -16.54 4.22 -2.06
C LYS A 38 -15.61 4.28 -0.86
N LEU A 39 -14.75 3.28 -0.73
CA LEU A 39 -13.72 3.18 0.30
C LEU A 39 -12.37 2.91 -0.36
N THR A 40 -11.29 3.38 0.24
CA THR A 40 -9.93 3.17 -0.27
C THR A 40 -9.01 2.65 0.83
N THR A 41 -8.05 1.81 0.47
CA THR A 41 -6.93 1.47 1.36
C THR A 41 -5.90 2.60 1.40
N GLN A 42 -4.90 2.47 2.27
CA GLN A 42 -3.66 3.25 2.11
C GLN A 42 -2.95 2.93 0.79
N VAL A 43 -2.03 3.80 0.40
CA VAL A 43 -1.11 3.55 -0.71
C VAL A 43 0.01 2.62 -0.23
N TRP A 44 0.31 1.59 -1.01
CA TRP A 44 1.47 0.73 -0.85
C TRP A 44 2.49 1.03 -1.96
N VAL A 45 3.78 1.04 -1.61
CA VAL A 45 4.88 1.35 -2.53
C VAL A 45 5.87 0.17 -2.56
N ALA A 46 6.26 -0.24 -3.77
CA ALA A 46 7.24 -1.31 -3.99
C ALA A 46 8.40 -0.82 -4.88
N PRO A 47 9.68 -1.08 -4.53
CA PRO A 47 10.10 -1.76 -3.31
C PRO A 47 9.86 -0.89 -2.07
N ASP A 48 9.58 -1.52 -0.93
CA ASP A 48 9.44 -0.85 0.34
C ASP A 48 10.85 -0.64 0.98
N THR A 49 11.72 0.03 0.23
CA THR A 49 13.10 0.37 0.63
C THR A 49 13.52 1.69 -0.01
N LEU A 50 14.38 2.45 0.68
CA LEU A 50 15.03 3.63 0.11
C LEU A 50 16.22 3.22 -0.77
N PRO A 51 16.60 4.06 -1.76
CA PRO A 51 17.70 3.73 -2.67
C PRO A 51 19.09 4.02 -2.06
N PHE A 52 19.13 4.57 -0.84
CA PHE A 52 20.34 4.90 -0.08
C PHE A 52 20.11 4.61 1.39
N ASP A 53 21.21 4.39 2.13
CA ASP A 53 21.17 4.21 3.57
C ASP A 53 20.64 5.46 4.26
N ALA A 54 19.96 5.25 5.39
CA ALA A 54 19.53 6.34 6.22
C ALA A 54 20.74 7.22 6.65
N PRO A 55 20.53 8.53 6.88
CA PRO A 55 21.60 9.43 7.30
C PRO A 55 22.35 8.85 8.51
N ILE A 56 23.68 9.02 8.55
CA ILE A 56 24.57 8.43 9.55
C ILE A 56 23.95 8.54 10.96
N GLY A 57 23.79 7.39 11.62
CA GLY A 57 23.20 7.29 12.95
C GLY A 57 21.70 6.99 12.98
N LYS A 58 21.07 6.72 11.84
CA LYS A 58 19.69 6.20 11.76
C LYS A 58 19.62 5.06 10.77
N THR A 59 18.72 4.11 11.00
CA THR A 59 18.36 3.00 10.12
C THR A 59 17.06 3.33 9.38
N SER A 60 16.79 2.67 8.24
CA SER A 60 15.54 2.85 7.50
C SER A 60 14.30 2.48 8.34
N ALA A 61 14.43 1.52 9.26
CA ALA A 61 13.37 1.16 10.20
C ALA A 61 13.08 2.28 11.21
N GLU A 62 14.12 2.93 11.73
CA GLU A 62 13.99 4.06 12.66
C GLU A 62 13.36 5.28 12.00
N LEU A 63 13.71 5.58 10.74
CA LEU A 63 13.08 6.68 10.00
C LEU A 63 11.57 6.45 9.84
N ARG A 64 11.14 5.22 9.53
CA ARG A 64 9.70 4.89 9.42
C ARG A 64 8.96 5.00 10.74
N ALA A 65 9.61 4.65 11.85
CA ALA A 65 9.01 4.79 13.17
C ALA A 65 8.73 6.26 13.55
N MET A 66 9.41 7.21 12.90
CA MET A 66 9.25 8.66 13.12
C MET A 66 8.19 9.33 12.24
N GLU A 67 7.61 8.63 11.25
CA GLU A 67 6.58 9.18 10.34
C GLU A 67 5.14 9.03 10.88
N LYS A 68 4.97 8.59 12.13
CA LYS A 68 3.70 8.53 12.87
C LYS A 68 3.49 9.77 13.74
#